data_AF-A0A166N4D7-F1
#
_entry.id   AF-A0A166N4D7-F1
#
_cell.length_a   1.000
_cell.length_b   1.000
_cell.length_c   1.000
_cell.angle_alpha   90.00
_cell.angle_beta   90.00
_cell.angle_gamma   90.00
#
_symmetry.space_group_name_H-M   'P 1'
#
loop_
_entity.id
_entity.type
_entity.pdbx_description
1 polymer ?
#
loop_
_entity_poly.entity_id
_entity_poly.type
_entity_poly.pdbx_seq_one_letter_code
_entity_poly.pdbx_strand_id
1 'polypeptide(L)'
;MHFSLPTAMTLLAAALLPQAKANFDVYRVEAISPRGGVSVYWQAFEAEGSCAKTGTFSQIWISRDDVSGSKKGVRCKGSGCAAQAPIRDIEQLEMHFSNNPLYHWTIYNNRDNGQFLMYGLNGRTYGNCIPFPNGDYNCVDFLGVRWQGRRKFRCLTQYTANDLYKDNPPIGS
;
A
#
# COMPACT_ATOMS: atom_id res chain seq x y z
N MET A 1 2.24 8.10 67.51
CA MET A 1 2.88 7.46 66.35
C MET A 1 2.07 7.87 65.12
N HIS A 2 2.59 8.76 64.28
CA HIS A 2 1.94 9.19 63.04
C HIS A 2 2.59 8.47 61.86
N PHE A 3 1.79 7.73 61.09
CA PHE A 3 2.23 7.09 59.85
C PHE A 3 1.81 7.98 58.68
N SER A 4 2.79 8.49 57.93
CA SER A 4 2.58 9.20 56.67
C SER A 4 2.62 8.19 55.51
N LEU A 5 1.57 8.14 54.68
CA LEU A 5 1.57 7.38 53.44
C LEU A 5 2.26 8.16 52.31
N PRO A 6 3.09 7.52 51.46
CA PRO A 6 3.63 8.15 50.27
C PRO A 6 2.58 8.18 49.16
N THR A 7 2.27 9.36 48.67
CA THR A 7 1.42 9.58 47.50
C THR A 7 2.20 9.13 46.26
N ALA A 8 1.83 8.00 45.67
CA ALA A 8 2.39 7.54 44.40
C ALA A 8 1.85 8.45 43.27
N MET A 9 2.72 9.25 42.67
CA MET A 9 2.41 10.11 41.53
C MET A 9 2.51 9.27 40.26
N THR A 10 1.38 8.78 39.76
CA THR A 10 1.32 8.00 38.51
C THR A 10 1.52 8.93 37.32
N LEU A 11 2.72 8.93 36.73
CA LEU A 11 2.99 9.58 35.45
C LEU A 11 2.30 8.78 34.33
N LEU A 12 1.11 9.22 33.89
CA LEU A 12 0.54 8.77 32.63
C LEU A 12 1.36 9.35 31.47
N ALA A 13 2.30 8.57 30.94
CA ALA A 13 2.87 8.84 29.63
C ALA A 13 1.81 8.50 28.57
N ALA A 14 1.02 9.49 28.15
CA ALA A 14 0.17 9.37 26.98
C ALA A 14 1.07 9.25 25.75
N ALA A 15 1.27 8.02 25.27
CA ALA A 15 1.93 7.79 23.99
C ALA A 15 1.09 8.46 22.89
N LEU A 16 1.60 9.56 22.33
CA LEU A 16 1.11 10.18 21.11
C LEU A 16 1.40 9.23 19.95
N LEU A 17 0.62 8.16 19.83
CA LEU A 17 0.57 7.40 18.60
C LEU A 17 0.02 8.35 17.52
N PRO A 18 0.71 8.55 16.39
CA PRO A 18 0.16 9.32 15.30
C PRO A 18 -1.18 8.70 14.91
N GLN A 19 -2.27 9.43 15.14
CA GLN A 19 -3.59 9.02 14.68
C GLN A 19 -3.48 8.85 13.16
N ALA A 20 -3.76 7.64 12.66
CA ALA A 20 -3.87 7.40 11.24
C ALA A 20 -4.98 8.31 10.70
N LYS A 21 -4.58 9.35 9.95
CA LYS A 21 -5.51 10.32 9.38
C LYS A 21 -6.18 9.80 8.12
N ALA A 22 -5.56 8.81 7.48
CA ALA A 22 -6.01 8.23 6.23
C ALA A 22 -5.65 6.74 6.16
N ASN A 23 -6.30 6.05 5.23
CA ASN A 23 -5.90 4.72 4.82
C ASN A 23 -6.00 4.56 3.31
N PHE A 24 -5.28 3.58 2.79
CA PHE A 24 -5.46 3.11 1.43
C PHE A 24 -5.22 1.61 1.33
N ASP A 25 -5.93 0.98 0.42
CA ASP A 25 -5.83 -0.43 0.08
C ASP A 25 -4.91 -0.60 -1.13
N VAL A 26 -3.91 -1.48 -1.01
CA VAL A 26 -2.95 -1.82 -2.07
C VAL A 26 -3.40 -3.08 -2.77
N TYR A 27 -3.50 -3.02 -4.09
CA TYR A 27 -3.91 -4.11 -4.97
C TYR A 27 -2.77 -4.49 -5.91
N ARG A 28 -2.57 -5.80 -6.09
CA ARG A 28 -1.87 -6.32 -7.26
C ARG A 28 -2.89 -6.54 -8.36
N VAL A 29 -2.59 -6.07 -9.56
CA VAL A 29 -3.55 -6.05 -10.66
C VAL A 29 -2.98 -6.76 -11.87
N GLU A 30 -3.75 -7.69 -12.43
CA GLU A 30 -3.44 -8.31 -13.72
C GLU A 30 -4.35 -7.71 -14.78
N ALA A 31 -3.77 -7.15 -15.83
CA ALA A 31 -4.47 -6.78 -17.05
C ALA A 31 -4.23 -7.88 -18.09
N ILE A 32 -5.30 -8.60 -18.42
CA ILE A 32 -5.31 -9.77 -19.29
C ILE A 32 -5.90 -9.33 -20.63
N SER A 33 -5.04 -9.27 -21.65
CA SER A 33 -5.43 -8.94 -23.02
C SER A 33 -6.35 -10.02 -23.60
N PRO A 34 -7.34 -9.66 -24.45
CA PRO A 34 -8.12 -10.64 -25.21
C PRO A 34 -7.28 -11.62 -26.02
N ARG A 35 -6.03 -11.25 -26.34
CA ARG A 35 -5.07 -12.06 -27.11
C ARG A 35 -4.14 -12.93 -26.24
N GLY A 36 -4.36 -12.98 -24.93
CA GLY A 36 -3.65 -13.90 -24.02
C GLY A 36 -2.40 -13.35 -23.32
N GLY A 37 -2.09 -12.06 -23.45
CA GLY A 37 -0.99 -11.41 -22.71
C GLY A 37 -1.42 -10.95 -21.31
N VAL A 38 -0.53 -11.05 -20.32
CA VAL A 38 -0.77 -10.58 -18.95
C VAL A 38 0.25 -9.51 -18.58
N SER A 39 -0.22 -8.33 -18.20
CA SER A 39 0.58 -7.27 -17.60
C SER A 39 0.27 -7.15 -16.11
N VAL A 40 1.30 -6.93 -15.30
CA VAL A 40 1.16 -6.78 -13.84
C VAL A 40 1.35 -5.32 -13.44
N TYR A 41 0.34 -4.78 -12.78
CA TYR A 41 0.31 -3.45 -12.21
C TYR A 41 0.01 -3.51 -10.72
N TRP A 42 0.10 -2.35 -10.09
CA TRP A 42 -0.29 -2.12 -8.71
C TRP A 42 -1.18 -0.89 -8.66
N GLN A 43 -2.17 -0.93 -7.77
CA GLN A 43 -3.07 0.19 -7.53
C GLN A 43 -3.19 0.41 -6.03
N ALA A 44 -3.43 1.66 -5.65
CA ALA A 44 -3.85 2.03 -4.31
C ALA A 44 -5.27 2.60 -4.42
N PHE A 45 -6.10 2.52 -3.39
CA PHE A 45 -7.41 3.19 -3.33
C PHE A 45 -7.72 3.58 -1.88
N GLU A 46 -8.35 4.73 -1.60
CA GLU A 46 -8.71 5.12 -0.21
C GLU A 46 -9.70 4.15 0.45
N ALA A 47 -10.54 3.52 -0.38
CA ALA A 47 -11.52 2.53 0.04
C ALA A 47 -11.47 1.35 -0.94
N GLU A 48 -12.39 0.38 -0.78
CA GLU A 48 -12.45 -0.78 -1.64
C GLU A 48 -12.44 -0.40 -3.14
N GLY A 49 -11.60 -1.10 -3.89
CA GLY A 49 -11.49 -0.97 -5.33
C GLY A 49 -12.77 -1.43 -5.99
N SER A 50 -13.12 -0.83 -7.14
CA SER A 50 -14.29 -1.25 -7.90
C SER A 50 -14.08 -0.96 -9.38
N CYS A 51 -14.87 -1.62 -10.22
CA CYS A 51 -14.78 -1.41 -11.68
C CYS A 51 -15.03 0.03 -12.11
N ALA A 52 -15.88 0.76 -11.38
CA ALA A 52 -16.12 2.18 -11.62
C ALA A 52 -14.87 3.03 -11.35
N LYS A 53 -14.03 2.63 -10.37
CA LYS A 53 -12.79 3.34 -10.03
C LYS A 53 -11.60 2.89 -10.88
N THR A 54 -11.60 1.65 -11.37
CA THR A 54 -10.49 1.11 -12.17
C THR A 54 -10.55 1.55 -13.62
N GLY A 55 -11.73 1.95 -14.11
CA GLY A 55 -11.94 2.43 -15.48
C GLY A 55 -11.25 3.75 -15.83
N THR A 56 -10.60 4.44 -14.88
CA THR A 56 -9.92 5.72 -15.14
C THR A 56 -8.44 5.59 -15.53
N PHE A 57 -7.90 4.36 -15.62
CA PHE A 57 -6.54 4.02 -16.10
C PHE A 57 -5.35 4.75 -15.46
N SER A 58 -5.59 5.56 -14.44
CA SER A 58 -4.63 6.53 -13.92
C SER A 58 -3.97 6.16 -12.63
N GLN A 59 -4.54 5.23 -11.92
CA GLN A 59 -4.11 4.89 -10.59
C GLN A 59 -3.25 3.63 -10.64
N ILE A 60 -2.46 3.46 -11.70
CA ILE A 60 -1.64 2.26 -11.96
C ILE A 60 -0.16 2.56 -11.84
N TRP A 61 0.55 1.71 -11.11
CA TRP A 61 2.00 1.68 -11.06
C TRP A 61 2.50 0.35 -11.63
N ILE A 62 3.48 0.44 -12.53
CA ILE A 62 4.03 -0.74 -13.20
C ILE A 62 4.81 -1.57 -12.19
N SER A 63 4.65 -2.91 -12.26
CA SER A 63 5.50 -3.83 -11.52
C SER A 63 6.94 -3.79 -12.08
N ARG A 64 7.94 -3.60 -11.23
CA ARG A 64 9.36 -3.48 -11.62
C ARG A 64 10.27 -4.28 -10.70
N ASP A 65 11.45 -4.63 -11.20
CA ASP A 65 12.50 -5.23 -10.37
C ASP A 65 13.25 -4.20 -9.53
N ASP A 66 13.18 -2.93 -9.91
CA ASP A 66 13.82 -1.80 -9.24
C ASP A 66 12.98 -0.54 -9.37
N VAL A 67 12.74 0.12 -8.23
CA VAL A 67 11.99 1.37 -8.09
C VAL A 67 12.80 2.44 -7.32
N SER A 68 14.12 2.25 -7.23
CA SER A 68 15.04 3.21 -6.62
C SER A 68 15.29 4.44 -7.50
N GLY A 69 15.89 5.47 -6.91
CA GLY A 69 16.15 6.74 -7.59
C GLY A 69 14.84 7.45 -7.92
N SER A 70 14.56 7.68 -9.21
CA SER A 70 13.34 8.36 -9.70
C SER A 70 12.32 7.41 -10.35
N LYS A 71 12.55 6.09 -10.26
CA LYS A 71 11.78 5.08 -11.00
C LYS A 71 10.45 4.77 -10.29
N LYS A 72 9.37 5.42 -10.70
CA LYS A 72 8.03 5.12 -10.21
C LYS A 72 7.61 3.68 -10.57
N GLY A 73 6.94 3.03 -9.63
CA GLY A 73 6.49 1.65 -9.78
C GLY A 73 6.31 0.97 -8.43
N VAL A 74 6.10 -0.34 -8.49
CA VAL A 74 6.12 -1.18 -7.31
C VAL A 74 7.00 -2.39 -7.58
N ARG A 75 7.90 -2.68 -6.66
CA ARG A 75 8.68 -3.91 -6.63
C ARG A 75 8.13 -4.81 -5.54
N CYS A 76 7.84 -6.05 -5.91
CA CYS A 76 7.40 -7.08 -4.97
C CYS A 76 8.42 -8.22 -4.96
N LYS A 77 8.81 -8.67 -3.78
CA LYS A 77 9.69 -9.82 -3.56
C LYS A 77 9.04 -10.83 -2.63
N GLY A 78 9.27 -12.12 -2.89
CA GLY A 78 8.71 -13.24 -2.13
C GLY A 78 7.60 -13.96 -2.90
N SER A 79 7.25 -15.17 -2.47
CA SER A 79 6.19 -15.97 -3.12
C SER A 79 4.81 -15.33 -3.02
N GLY A 80 4.58 -14.48 -2.01
CA GLY A 80 3.32 -13.76 -1.81
C GLY A 80 2.97 -12.75 -2.91
N CYS A 81 3.91 -12.47 -3.81
CA CYS A 81 3.75 -11.57 -4.94
C CYS A 81 2.88 -12.13 -6.07
N ALA A 82 2.61 -13.45 -6.10
CA ALA A 82 1.65 -14.00 -7.05
C ALA A 82 0.21 -13.57 -6.70
N ALA A 83 -0.70 -13.56 -7.69
CA ALA A 83 -2.08 -13.11 -7.52
C ALA A 83 -2.78 -13.76 -6.31
N GLN A 84 -2.73 -15.08 -6.23
CA GLN A 84 -3.41 -15.90 -5.22
C GLN A 84 -2.52 -16.32 -4.04
N ALA A 85 -1.25 -15.91 -4.03
CA ALA A 85 -0.35 -16.34 -2.97
C ALA A 85 -0.68 -15.64 -1.63
N PRO A 86 -0.40 -16.30 -0.49
CA PRO A 86 -0.59 -15.71 0.83
C PRO A 86 0.14 -14.37 0.95
N ILE A 87 -0.58 -13.33 1.39
CA ILE A 87 -0.02 -11.98 1.53
C ILE A 87 1.19 -11.97 2.48
N ARG A 88 1.20 -12.83 3.50
CA ARG A 88 2.28 -12.93 4.47
C ARG A 88 3.61 -13.39 3.88
N ASP A 89 3.57 -14.02 2.70
CA ASP A 89 4.76 -14.48 1.99
C ASP A 89 5.37 -13.39 1.10
N ILE A 90 4.85 -12.15 1.16
CA ILE A 90 5.51 -10.97 0.58
C ILE A 90 6.65 -10.58 1.51
N GLU A 91 7.87 -10.90 1.12
CA GLU A 91 9.08 -10.56 1.87
C GLU A 91 9.33 -9.05 1.91
N GLN A 92 9.12 -8.40 0.76
CA GLN A 92 9.31 -6.99 0.58
C GLN A 92 8.32 -6.47 -0.46
N LEU A 93 7.66 -5.35 -0.14
CA LEU A 93 6.93 -4.55 -1.11
C LEU A 93 7.45 -3.13 -1.05
N GLU A 94 8.15 -2.73 -2.09
CA GLU A 94 8.72 -1.40 -2.26
C GLU A 94 7.87 -0.63 -3.26
N MET A 95 7.36 0.52 -2.82
CA MET A 95 6.38 1.32 -3.53
C MET A 95 6.97 2.71 -3.76
N HIS A 96 7.09 3.11 -5.02
CA HIS A 96 7.51 4.45 -5.41
C HIS A 96 6.39 5.07 -6.26
N PHE A 97 5.60 5.93 -5.65
CA PHE A 97 4.41 6.49 -6.28
C PHE A 97 4.62 7.85 -6.95
N SER A 98 5.45 8.70 -6.36
CA SER A 98 5.65 10.10 -6.76
C SER A 98 7.07 10.57 -6.41
N ASN A 99 7.63 11.44 -7.24
CA ASN A 99 8.93 12.08 -6.97
C ASN A 99 8.75 13.46 -6.30
N ASN A 100 7.60 14.11 -6.49
CA ASN A 100 7.35 15.44 -5.93
C ASN A 100 5.88 15.66 -5.52
N PRO A 101 5.54 15.59 -4.22
CA PRO A 101 6.41 15.19 -3.12
C PRO A 101 6.83 13.72 -3.24
N LEU A 102 7.96 13.37 -2.61
CA LEU A 102 8.48 12.01 -2.62
C LEU A 102 7.58 11.07 -1.80
N TYR A 103 6.97 10.10 -2.49
CA TYR A 103 6.20 9.02 -1.90
C TYR A 103 6.84 7.68 -2.24
N HIS A 104 7.83 7.32 -1.41
CA HIS A 104 8.59 6.08 -1.51
C HIS A 104 8.58 5.38 -0.17
N TRP A 105 7.98 4.19 -0.13
CA TRP A 105 7.96 3.36 1.08
C TRP A 105 8.26 1.91 0.79
N THR A 106 8.87 1.24 1.76
CA THR A 106 9.10 -0.19 1.74
C THR A 106 8.50 -0.84 2.97
N ILE A 107 7.75 -1.91 2.79
CA ILE A 107 7.31 -2.80 3.87
C ILE A 107 8.06 -4.13 3.78
N TYR A 108 8.32 -4.75 4.94
CA TYR A 108 9.04 -6.01 5.06
C TYR A 108 8.25 -6.98 5.96
N ASN A 109 8.26 -8.28 5.68
CA ASN A 109 7.66 -9.28 6.58
C ASN A 109 8.62 -9.84 7.64
N ASN A 110 9.92 -9.58 7.50
CA ASN A 110 10.98 -10.16 8.33
C ASN A 110 11.62 -9.13 9.28
N ARG A 111 10.94 -8.01 9.51
CA ARG A 111 11.33 -6.98 10.47
C ARG A 111 10.24 -6.78 11.51
N ASP A 112 10.60 -6.16 12.63
CA ASP A 112 9.65 -5.67 13.65
C ASP A 112 8.61 -6.72 14.09
N ASN A 113 9.09 -7.95 14.30
CA ASN A 113 8.26 -9.11 14.66
C ASN A 113 7.13 -9.43 13.66
N GLY A 114 7.39 -9.21 12.36
CA GLY A 114 6.43 -9.49 11.29
C GLY A 114 5.41 -8.38 11.05
N GLN A 115 5.63 -7.18 11.61
CA GLN A 115 4.81 -6.02 11.32
C GLN A 115 5.21 -5.39 9.98
N PHE A 116 4.24 -5.15 9.11
CA PHE A 116 4.48 -4.51 7.80
C PHE A 116 4.51 -2.98 7.93
N LEU A 117 5.50 -2.46 8.66
CA LEU A 117 5.69 -1.01 8.83
C LEU A 117 6.18 -0.36 7.53
N MET A 118 5.64 0.82 7.21
CA MET A 118 5.98 1.57 5.99
C MET A 118 7.24 2.41 6.18
N TYR A 119 8.40 1.87 5.81
CA TYR A 119 9.68 2.58 5.90
C TYR A 119 9.90 3.53 4.75
N GLY A 120 10.14 4.81 5.03
CA GLY A 120 10.66 5.75 4.04
C GLY A 120 12.17 5.58 3.80
N LEU A 121 12.71 6.26 2.79
CA LEU A 121 14.15 6.24 2.46
C LEU A 121 15.05 6.75 3.59
N ASN A 122 14.49 7.53 4.53
CA ASN A 122 15.20 8.02 5.72
C ASN A 122 15.19 7.03 6.90
N GLY A 123 14.67 5.81 6.70
CA GLY A 123 14.57 4.78 7.74
C GLY A 123 13.47 5.00 8.77
N ARG A 124 12.67 6.08 8.67
CA ARG A 124 11.52 6.32 9.56
C ARG A 124 10.28 5.60 9.05
N THR A 125 9.39 5.25 9.97
CA THR A 125 8.10 4.65 9.67
C THR A 125 7.04 5.73 9.46
N TYR A 126 6.28 5.62 8.37
CA TYR A 126 5.23 6.58 7.98
C TYR A 126 3.82 6.01 8.11
N GLY A 127 3.70 4.78 8.58
CA GLY A 127 2.44 4.06 8.68
C GLY A 127 2.67 2.59 8.95
N ASN A 128 1.56 1.87 9.00
CA ASN A 128 1.53 0.43 9.17
C ASN A 128 0.58 -0.17 8.14
N CYS A 129 1.02 -1.18 7.42
CA CYS A 129 0.19 -1.98 6.56
C CYS A 129 -0.24 -3.26 7.26
N ILE A 130 -1.49 -3.66 7.07
CA ILE A 130 -2.01 -4.94 7.56
C ILE A 130 -2.40 -5.79 6.37
N PRO A 131 -2.08 -7.11 6.35
CA PRO A 131 -2.65 -8.02 5.37
C PRO A 131 -4.16 -7.90 5.39
N PHE A 132 -4.75 -7.52 4.26
CA PHE A 132 -6.16 -7.16 4.19
C PHE A 132 -6.83 -7.87 3.02
N PRO A 133 -7.01 -9.21 3.12
CA PRO A 133 -7.61 -9.99 2.04
C PRO A 133 -9.09 -9.63 1.83
N ASN A 134 -9.69 -10.19 0.78
CA ASN A 134 -11.07 -9.93 0.31
C ASN A 134 -11.22 -8.55 -0.36
N GLY A 135 -12.35 -8.26 -0.99
CA GLY A 135 -12.57 -7.00 -1.71
C GLY A 135 -11.86 -6.93 -3.07
N ASP A 136 -11.61 -8.09 -3.67
CA ASP A 136 -11.08 -8.19 -5.03
C ASP A 136 -12.10 -7.69 -6.06
N TYR A 137 -11.61 -7.18 -7.19
CA TYR A 137 -12.47 -6.81 -8.32
C TYR A 137 -12.03 -7.50 -9.60
N ASN A 138 -12.98 -7.68 -10.51
CA ASN A 138 -12.77 -8.25 -11.83
C ASN A 138 -13.61 -7.48 -12.83
N CYS A 139 -12.95 -6.78 -13.74
CA CYS A 139 -13.58 -5.83 -14.65
C CYS A 139 -13.18 -6.13 -16.09
N VAL A 140 -14.02 -5.78 -17.04
CA VAL A 140 -13.70 -5.83 -18.46
C VAL A 140 -13.85 -4.42 -19.00
N ASP A 141 -12.80 -3.88 -19.62
CA ASP A 141 -12.90 -2.57 -20.26
C ASP A 141 -13.52 -2.67 -21.67
N PHE A 142 -13.73 -1.52 -22.31
CA PHE A 142 -14.34 -1.45 -23.64
C PHE A 142 -13.48 -2.11 -24.74
N LEU A 143 -12.19 -2.34 -24.49
CA LEU A 143 -11.28 -3.07 -25.39
C LEU A 143 -11.27 -4.58 -25.10
N GLY A 144 -12.09 -5.04 -24.14
CA GLY A 144 -12.16 -6.43 -23.73
C GLY A 144 -11.02 -6.88 -22.81
N VAL A 145 -10.16 -5.97 -22.35
CA VAL A 145 -9.08 -6.30 -21.41
C VAL A 145 -9.70 -6.60 -20.05
N ARG A 146 -9.34 -7.75 -19.49
CA ARG A 146 -9.76 -8.17 -18.16
C ARG A 146 -8.81 -7.62 -17.10
N TRP A 147 -9.32 -6.79 -16.20
CA TRP A 147 -8.58 -6.20 -15.08
C TRP A 147 -8.96 -6.92 -13.79
N GLN A 148 -8.03 -7.65 -13.20
CA GLN A 148 -8.23 -8.42 -11.97
C GLN A 148 -7.38 -7.84 -10.85
N GLY A 149 -8.03 -7.13 -9.91
CA GLY A 149 -7.37 -6.59 -8.72
C GLY A 149 -7.49 -7.53 -7.55
N ARG A 150 -6.36 -7.88 -6.94
CA ARG A 150 -6.28 -8.66 -5.70
C ARG A 150 -5.81 -7.79 -4.57
N ARG A 151 -6.65 -7.61 -3.55
CA ARG A 151 -6.31 -6.77 -2.39
C ARG A 151 -5.23 -7.46 -1.58
N LYS A 152 -4.14 -6.75 -1.30
CA LYS A 152 -3.00 -7.28 -0.53
C LYS A 152 -2.96 -6.64 0.85
N PHE A 153 -2.85 -5.32 0.91
CA PHE A 153 -2.67 -4.61 2.18
C PHE A 153 -3.69 -3.50 2.35
N ARG A 154 -4.03 -3.19 3.60
CA ARG A 154 -4.55 -1.89 3.99
C ARG A 154 -3.47 -1.16 4.76
N CYS A 155 -3.07 0.00 4.28
CA CYS A 155 -2.04 0.82 4.88
C CYS A 155 -2.68 1.99 5.63
N LEU A 156 -2.35 2.12 6.92
CA LEU A 156 -2.79 3.18 7.82
C LEU A 156 -1.67 4.21 7.92
N THR A 157 -1.95 5.45 7.50
CA THR A 157 -0.92 6.50 7.40
C THR A 157 -1.56 7.90 7.51
N GLN A 158 -0.77 8.94 7.33
CA GLN A 158 -1.24 10.33 7.20
C GLN A 158 -1.52 10.73 5.75
N TYR A 159 -1.11 9.91 4.77
CA TYR A 159 -1.26 10.20 3.34
C TYR A 159 -2.51 9.52 2.77
N THR A 160 -3.26 10.25 1.97
CA THR A 160 -4.43 9.73 1.27
C THR A 160 -4.02 9.00 -0.02
N ALA A 161 -4.89 8.17 -0.60
CA ALA A 161 -4.58 7.60 -1.91
C ALA A 161 -4.49 8.70 -2.99
N ASN A 162 -5.30 9.76 -2.86
CA ASN A 162 -5.25 10.93 -3.75
C ASN A 162 -3.91 11.65 -3.74
N ASP A 163 -3.21 11.67 -2.60
CA ASP A 163 -1.83 12.17 -2.55
C ASP A 163 -0.91 11.38 -3.49
N LEU A 164 -1.10 10.06 -3.57
CA LEU A 164 -0.22 9.17 -4.33
C LEU A 164 -0.29 9.41 -5.84
N TYR A 165 -1.44 9.83 -6.37
CA TYR A 165 -1.67 9.99 -7.81
C TYR A 165 -1.24 11.34 -8.37
N LYS A 166 -0.70 12.26 -7.57
CA LYS A 166 -0.39 13.64 -8.02
C LYS A 166 0.48 13.70 -9.29
N ASP A 167 1.39 12.73 -9.45
CA ASP A 167 2.26 12.63 -10.63
C ASP A 167 1.81 11.54 -11.64
N ASN A 168 0.60 10.99 -11.46
CA ASN A 168 -0.02 9.98 -12.32
C ASN A 168 -1.55 10.22 -12.37
N PRO A 169 -2.00 11.34 -12.97
CA PRO A 169 -3.40 11.74 -12.92
C PRO A 169 -4.30 10.81 -13.77
N PRO A 170 -5.62 10.76 -13.47
CA PRO A 170 -6.69 10.34 -14.39
C PRO A 170 -6.33 10.56 -15.85
N ILE A 171 -6.31 9.50 -16.67
CA ILE A 171 -6.34 9.72 -18.12
C ILE A 171 -7.72 10.34 -18.38
N GLY A 172 -7.74 11.67 -18.58
CA GLY A 172 -8.97 12.44 -18.81
C GLY A 172 -9.33 13.49 -17.75
N SER A 173 -8.42 13.92 -16.87
CA SER A 173 -8.56 15.18 -16.12
C SER A 173 -8.15 16.38 -16.96
#